data_AF-A0A933DFE5-F1
#
_entry.id   AF-A0A933DFE5-F1
#
_cell.length_a   1.000
_cell.length_b   1.000
_cell.length_c   1.000
_cell.angle_alpha   90.00
_cell.angle_beta   90.00
_cell.angle_gamma   90.00
#
_symmetry.space_group_name_H-M   'P 1'
#
loop_
_entity.id
_entity.type
_entity.pdbx_description
1 polymer ?
#
loop_
_entity_poly.entity_id
_entity_poly.type
_entity_poly.pdbx_seq_one_letter_code
_entity_poly.pdbx_strand_id
1 'polypeptide(L)'
;MFKKLHPVAIFYFCTVSVAFSYTYEHQELRSLPGLIATSLESQRQPQHDLKIDPILKLYQHFDRSQLSAQDFIELKFQLSHWKKMTKEYLLKKISEITEDDKELFVYLSALQKLKVKLSPYEIRAIGQHPFLKSITLRPLFSDLLSQQGSLKEWKEEFDPAFLKSLLPQAGPQEDIAIFPIHASKWSFKKWGALAEFSHYAFKGDELHYRGLTLRAGDFLVANLTHKGDGVYTMLFDPRCSFSHFAYVAFLEQDGKKYPAAIEIYEFGVRAVPLSTFLSPYFSPYLEVYRLKSVPKNWAAAINQKAKEMIQEVHAYNFYFEEDNEKYLSCTTVGTCALRRTGVLPLKANGILQGNIGENVKKLGVQNLKALSPMDYVISDRVQFIGTIDNNQFSSEVHKELVLRRIRHLFEIKTLAFEKFPFRYRINRWGIEKINNRSIIGSLFMWAEGFRAETFPRGPIDGMAMVEILEAETAKAVEHARSIINPLIDPDFPFSIHTLEENKDLQSEIDQTLPTIAQWFY
;
A
#
# COMPACT_ATOMS: atom_id res chain seq x y z
N MET A 1 38.34 35.01 -12.08
CA MET A 1 37.59 34.71 -13.31
C MET A 1 37.28 33.21 -13.37
N PHE A 2 36.59 32.68 -12.34
CA PHE A 2 36.14 31.28 -12.30
C PHE A 2 34.69 31.24 -12.76
N LYS A 3 34.46 30.60 -13.91
CA LYS A 3 33.13 30.42 -14.51
C LYS A 3 32.27 29.62 -13.54
N LYS A 4 31.10 30.18 -13.21
CA LYS A 4 29.96 29.45 -12.62
C LYS A 4 29.66 28.26 -13.52
N LEU A 5 30.01 27.06 -13.07
CA LEU A 5 29.45 25.83 -13.62
C LEU A 5 27.97 25.79 -13.24
N HIS A 6 27.11 25.76 -14.25
CA HIS A 6 25.67 25.66 -14.11
C HIS A 6 25.32 24.33 -13.42
N PRO A 7 24.42 24.29 -12.41
CA PRO A 7 23.99 23.05 -11.75
C PRO A 7 23.42 22.00 -12.72
N VAL A 8 22.97 22.45 -13.90
CA VAL A 8 22.43 21.61 -14.99
C VAL A 8 23.50 20.69 -15.61
N ALA A 9 24.77 21.10 -15.64
CA ALA A 9 25.84 20.31 -16.28
C ALA A 9 26.35 19.14 -15.41
N ILE A 10 26.27 19.27 -14.08
CA ILE A 10 26.62 18.19 -13.14
C ILE A 10 25.49 17.14 -13.11
N PHE A 11 24.23 17.57 -13.27
CA PHE A 11 23.08 16.69 -13.42
C PHE A 11 23.19 15.80 -14.68
N TYR A 12 23.58 16.39 -15.81
CA TYR A 12 23.65 15.68 -17.10
C TYR A 12 24.73 14.59 -17.19
N PHE A 13 25.85 14.75 -16.50
CA PHE A 13 26.93 13.73 -16.48
C PHE A 13 26.67 12.61 -15.47
N CYS A 14 25.86 12.86 -14.42
CA CYS A 14 25.43 11.81 -13.50
C CYS A 14 24.29 10.97 -14.10
N THR A 15 23.31 11.58 -14.78
CA THR A 15 22.08 10.87 -15.24
C THR A 15 22.32 9.76 -16.26
N VAL A 16 23.33 9.87 -17.14
CA VAL A 16 23.65 8.79 -18.10
C VAL A 16 24.39 7.61 -17.43
N SER A 17 25.10 7.86 -16.32
CA SER A 17 25.75 6.80 -15.53
C SER A 17 24.83 6.18 -14.46
N VAL A 18 23.82 6.93 -14.00
CA VAL A 18 22.88 6.52 -12.94
C VAL A 18 21.81 5.55 -13.43
N ALA A 19 21.43 5.58 -14.71
CA ALA A 19 20.54 4.57 -15.29
C ALA A 19 21.14 3.14 -15.28
N PHE A 20 22.42 3.00 -14.93
CA PHE A 20 23.16 1.74 -14.85
C PHE A 20 23.72 1.41 -13.46
N SER A 21 23.44 2.18 -12.40
CA SER A 21 24.06 1.93 -11.08
C SER A 21 23.44 0.75 -10.33
N TYR A 22 22.11 0.55 -10.40
CA TYR A 22 21.47 -0.57 -9.72
C TYR A 22 21.47 -1.83 -10.57
N THR A 23 22.39 -2.75 -10.24
CA THR A 23 22.49 -4.05 -10.92
C THR A 23 21.63 -5.08 -10.21
N TYR A 24 20.57 -5.55 -10.88
CA TYR A 24 19.74 -6.63 -10.37
C TYR A 24 20.52 -7.94 -10.29
N GLU A 25 20.35 -8.65 -9.17
CA GLU A 25 20.98 -9.95 -8.97
C GLU A 25 20.38 -10.99 -9.93
N HIS A 26 19.07 -10.90 -10.20
CA HIS A 26 18.35 -11.88 -11.02
C HIS A 26 18.38 -11.56 -12.53
N GLN A 27 18.87 -12.49 -13.35
CA GLN A 27 19.12 -12.28 -14.79
C GLN A 27 17.85 -11.93 -15.59
N GLU A 28 16.71 -12.57 -15.29
CA GLU A 28 15.44 -12.33 -15.98
C GLU A 28 14.94 -10.88 -15.81
N LEU A 29 15.27 -10.25 -14.68
CA LEU A 29 14.86 -8.90 -14.37
C LEU A 29 15.78 -7.81 -14.89
N ARG A 30 17.01 -8.14 -15.31
CA ARG A 30 17.92 -7.15 -15.92
C ARG A 30 17.32 -6.49 -17.16
N SER A 31 16.37 -7.16 -17.81
CA SER A 31 15.66 -6.63 -18.98
C SER A 31 14.58 -5.60 -18.62
N LEU A 32 13.95 -5.67 -17.44
CA LEU A 32 12.81 -4.83 -17.08
C LEU A 32 13.16 -3.34 -16.91
N PRO A 33 14.24 -2.96 -16.20
CA PRO A 33 14.70 -1.57 -16.15
C PRO A 33 15.07 -1.05 -17.53
N GLY A 34 15.71 -1.88 -18.37
CA GLY A 34 16.03 -1.54 -19.75
C GLY A 34 14.77 -1.25 -20.57
N LEU A 35 13.74 -2.10 -20.46
CA LEU A 35 12.45 -1.87 -21.11
C LEU A 35 11.76 -0.60 -20.61
N ILE A 36 11.81 -0.33 -19.30
CA ILE A 36 11.26 0.91 -18.71
C ILE A 36 12.00 2.13 -19.26
N ALA A 37 13.34 2.11 -19.27
CA ALA A 37 14.16 3.20 -19.78
C ALA A 37 13.90 3.45 -21.27
N THR A 38 13.89 2.41 -22.10
CA THR A 38 13.56 2.52 -23.53
C THR A 38 12.14 3.02 -23.75
N SER A 39 11.17 2.59 -22.94
CA SER A 39 9.80 3.09 -22.99
C SER A 39 9.74 4.59 -22.69
N LEU A 40 10.39 5.06 -21.62
CA LEU A 40 10.47 6.49 -21.28
C LEU A 40 11.20 7.31 -22.36
N GLU A 41 12.28 6.79 -22.93
CA GLU A 41 12.99 7.44 -24.04
C GLU A 41 12.12 7.53 -25.29
N SER A 42 11.36 6.49 -25.61
CA SER A 42 10.46 6.47 -26.77
C SER A 42 9.34 7.52 -26.69
N GLN A 43 8.93 7.91 -25.48
CA GLN A 43 7.93 8.97 -25.27
C GLN A 43 8.43 10.34 -25.75
N ARG A 44 9.75 10.50 -25.91
CA ARG A 44 10.41 11.71 -26.43
C ARG A 44 10.58 11.68 -27.95
N GLN A 45 10.45 10.51 -28.58
CA GLN A 45 10.65 10.32 -30.02
C GLN A 45 9.30 10.35 -30.77
N PRO A 46 9.27 10.72 -32.06
CA PRO A 46 8.03 10.70 -32.86
C PRO A 46 7.49 9.29 -33.14
N GLN A 47 8.34 8.27 -33.10
CA GLN A 47 7.95 6.87 -33.29
C GLN A 47 7.69 6.24 -31.92
N HIS A 48 6.42 6.09 -31.57
CA HIS A 48 5.98 5.74 -30.23
C HIS A 48 5.87 4.22 -30.06
N ASP A 49 6.82 3.60 -29.34
CA ASP A 49 6.69 2.23 -28.85
C ASP A 49 6.74 2.22 -27.33
N LEU A 50 5.57 2.40 -26.71
CA LEU A 50 5.44 2.53 -25.26
C LEU A 50 5.78 1.25 -24.49
N LYS A 51 6.00 0.10 -25.14
CA LYS A 51 6.35 -1.20 -24.52
C LYS A 51 5.45 -1.60 -23.33
N ILE A 52 4.20 -1.12 -23.27
CA ILE A 52 3.29 -1.35 -22.12
C ILE A 52 3.08 -2.85 -21.87
N ASP A 53 2.72 -3.61 -22.92
CA ASP A 53 2.44 -5.04 -22.76
C ASP A 53 3.69 -5.85 -22.35
N PRO A 54 4.88 -5.67 -22.97
CA PRO A 54 6.11 -6.29 -22.49
C PRO A 54 6.44 -6.01 -21.02
N ILE A 55 6.37 -4.75 -20.60
CA ILE A 55 6.69 -4.32 -19.22
C ILE A 55 5.72 -4.94 -18.22
N LEU A 56 4.41 -4.81 -18.47
CA LEU A 56 3.38 -5.35 -17.58
C LEU A 56 3.41 -6.88 -17.52
N LYS A 57 3.63 -7.55 -18.66
CA LYS A 57 3.75 -9.01 -18.71
C LYS A 57 4.96 -9.50 -17.92
N LEU A 58 6.12 -8.86 -18.08
CA LEU A 58 7.31 -9.24 -17.35
C LEU A 58 7.12 -9.05 -15.84
N TYR A 59 6.59 -7.89 -15.42
CA TYR A 59 6.30 -7.61 -14.01
C TYR A 59 5.25 -8.57 -13.39
N GLN A 60 4.29 -9.03 -14.19
CA GLN A 60 3.24 -9.93 -13.71
C GLN A 60 3.74 -11.36 -13.47
N HIS A 61 4.73 -11.84 -14.24
CA HIS A 61 5.07 -13.26 -14.30
C HIS A 61 6.42 -13.66 -13.68
N PHE A 62 7.26 -12.70 -13.26
CA PHE A 62 8.51 -13.07 -12.59
C PHE A 62 8.26 -13.71 -11.22
N ASP A 63 9.15 -14.63 -10.83
CA ASP A 63 9.10 -15.27 -9.53
C ASP A 63 9.63 -14.34 -8.43
N ARG A 64 8.71 -13.75 -7.66
CA ARG A 64 9.03 -12.87 -6.52
C ARG A 64 9.81 -13.57 -5.41
N SER A 65 9.71 -14.90 -5.30
CA SER A 65 10.44 -15.65 -4.28
C SER A 65 11.94 -15.75 -4.53
N GLN A 66 12.37 -15.47 -5.76
CA GLN A 66 13.78 -15.45 -6.16
C GLN A 66 14.41 -14.05 -6.05
N LEU A 67 13.63 -13.03 -5.67
CA LEU A 67 14.14 -11.68 -5.57
C LEU A 67 14.60 -11.35 -4.16
N SER A 68 15.72 -10.62 -4.11
CA SER A 68 16.05 -9.85 -2.92
C SER A 68 14.92 -8.85 -2.63
N ALA A 69 14.66 -8.59 -1.35
CA ALA A 69 13.67 -7.57 -0.98
C ALA A 69 14.07 -6.18 -1.49
N GLN A 70 15.36 -5.88 -1.64
CA GLN A 70 15.82 -4.60 -2.17
C GLN A 70 15.49 -4.48 -3.66
N ASP A 71 15.78 -5.51 -4.45
CA ASP A 71 15.49 -5.57 -5.89
C ASP A 71 13.98 -5.43 -6.12
N PHE A 72 13.17 -6.10 -5.31
CA PHE A 72 11.72 -5.97 -5.39
C PHE A 72 11.24 -4.54 -5.08
N ILE A 73 11.81 -3.90 -4.05
CA ILE A 73 11.42 -2.54 -3.67
C ILE A 73 11.81 -1.54 -4.75
N GLU A 74 13.04 -1.62 -5.26
CA GLU A 74 13.49 -0.81 -6.40
C GLU A 74 12.54 -0.96 -7.59
N LEU A 75 12.21 -2.21 -7.94
CA LEU A 75 11.35 -2.49 -9.09
C LEU A 75 9.93 -1.93 -8.90
N LYS A 76 9.37 -2.05 -7.69
CA LYS A 76 8.05 -1.47 -7.35
C LYS A 76 8.04 0.03 -7.60
N PHE A 77 9.06 0.76 -7.16
CA PHE A 77 9.16 2.20 -7.37
C PHE A 77 9.44 2.57 -8.84
N GLN A 78 10.31 1.82 -9.54
CA GLN A 78 10.55 1.99 -10.98
C GLN A 78 9.26 1.84 -11.79
N LEU A 79 8.48 0.78 -11.52
CA LEU A 79 7.22 0.55 -12.21
C LEU A 79 6.19 1.66 -11.90
N SER A 80 6.10 2.08 -10.64
CA SER A 80 5.13 3.11 -10.23
C SER A 80 5.46 4.47 -10.85
N HIS A 81 6.76 4.82 -10.94
CA HIS A 81 7.22 5.99 -11.68
C HIS A 81 6.89 5.89 -13.17
N TRP A 82 7.26 4.78 -13.80
CA TRP A 82 6.99 4.55 -15.23
C TRP A 82 5.50 4.64 -15.56
N LYS A 83 4.65 4.06 -14.72
CA LYS A 83 3.19 4.15 -14.85
C LYS A 83 2.69 5.59 -14.76
N LYS A 84 3.18 6.36 -13.79
CA LYS A 84 2.85 7.79 -13.63
C LYS A 84 3.24 8.58 -14.89
N MET A 85 4.48 8.42 -15.36
CA MET A 85 4.98 9.16 -16.52
C MET A 85 4.27 8.77 -17.82
N THR A 86 4.06 7.48 -18.03
CA THR A 86 3.32 6.97 -19.20
C THR A 86 1.88 7.46 -19.18
N LYS A 87 1.23 7.52 -18.01
CA LYS A 87 -0.11 8.10 -17.85
C LYS A 87 -0.12 9.57 -18.26
N GLU A 88 0.81 10.39 -17.75
CA GLU A 88 0.91 11.82 -18.07
C GLU A 88 1.14 12.05 -19.57
N TYR A 89 2.04 11.27 -20.18
CA TYR A 89 2.28 11.28 -21.62
C TYR A 89 1.01 10.94 -22.41
N LEU A 90 0.31 9.85 -22.06
CA LEU A 90 -0.92 9.43 -22.74
C LEU A 90 -2.02 10.48 -22.65
N LEU A 91 -2.19 11.11 -21.47
CA LEU A 91 -3.18 12.16 -21.28
C LEU A 91 -2.87 13.39 -22.13
N LYS A 92 -1.60 13.80 -22.21
CA LYS A 92 -1.16 14.87 -23.11
C LYS A 92 -1.50 14.52 -24.56
N LYS A 93 -1.19 13.30 -25.01
CA LYS A 93 -1.52 12.85 -26.37
C LYS A 93 -3.00 12.82 -26.66
N ILE A 94 -3.82 12.35 -25.72
CA ILE A 94 -5.28 12.40 -25.83
C ILE A 94 -5.77 13.84 -26.01
N SER A 95 -5.17 14.82 -25.32
CA SER A 95 -5.57 16.22 -25.45
C SER A 95 -5.13 16.90 -26.76
N GLU A 96 -4.10 16.35 -27.43
CA GLU A 96 -3.56 16.88 -28.70
C GLU A 96 -4.33 16.35 -29.93
N ILE A 97 -5.13 15.29 -29.78
CA ILE A 97 -5.87 14.68 -30.88
C ILE A 97 -7.06 15.55 -31.29
N THR A 98 -7.09 15.96 -32.56
CA THR A 98 -8.19 16.75 -33.12
C THR A 98 -8.91 16.07 -34.29
N GLU A 99 -8.30 15.08 -34.94
CA GLU A 99 -8.74 14.60 -36.26
C GLU A 99 -8.88 13.08 -36.42
N ASP A 100 -8.26 12.24 -35.57
CA ASP A 100 -8.23 10.78 -35.74
C ASP A 100 -8.77 10.00 -34.51
N ASP A 101 -9.88 9.28 -34.67
CA ASP A 101 -10.47 8.46 -33.62
C ASP A 101 -9.70 7.16 -33.36
N LYS A 102 -8.91 6.67 -34.33
CA LYS A 102 -8.05 5.49 -34.17
C LYS A 102 -6.88 5.78 -33.26
N GLU A 103 -6.30 6.97 -33.36
CA GLU A 103 -5.21 7.38 -32.47
C GLU A 103 -5.71 7.48 -31.02
N LEU A 104 -6.90 8.05 -30.82
CA LEU A 104 -7.55 8.08 -29.52
C LEU A 104 -7.82 6.68 -28.97
N PHE A 105 -8.25 5.73 -29.82
CA PHE A 105 -8.45 4.34 -29.41
C PHE A 105 -7.16 3.70 -28.87
N VAL A 106 -6.04 3.94 -29.54
CA VAL A 106 -4.73 3.42 -29.14
C VAL A 106 -4.34 3.95 -27.76
N TYR A 107 -4.42 5.27 -27.53
CA TYR A 107 -4.00 5.85 -26.25
C TYR A 107 -4.97 5.53 -25.10
N LEU A 108 -6.29 5.47 -25.35
CA LEU A 108 -7.24 5.03 -24.32
C LEU A 108 -7.04 3.56 -23.94
N SER A 109 -6.75 2.70 -24.93
CA SER A 109 -6.44 1.29 -24.68
C SER A 109 -5.17 1.13 -23.87
N ALA A 110 -4.14 1.92 -24.19
CA ALA A 110 -2.91 2.00 -23.41
C ALA A 110 -3.16 2.45 -21.96
N LEU A 111 -3.97 3.50 -21.78
CA LEU A 111 -4.30 4.06 -20.46
C LEU A 111 -5.07 3.06 -19.59
N GLN A 112 -6.03 2.34 -20.18
CA GLN A 112 -6.77 1.26 -19.53
C GLN A 112 -5.84 0.14 -19.03
N LYS A 113 -4.85 -0.25 -19.85
CA LYS A 113 -3.88 -1.30 -19.50
C LYS A 113 -2.98 -0.91 -18.31
N LEU A 114 -2.65 0.37 -18.14
CA LEU A 114 -1.80 0.82 -17.03
C LEU A 114 -2.43 0.58 -15.65
N LYS A 115 -3.77 0.53 -15.57
CA LYS A 115 -4.56 0.34 -14.34
C LYS A 115 -4.16 1.32 -13.22
N VAL A 116 -3.90 2.57 -13.59
CA VAL A 116 -3.60 3.66 -12.66
C VAL A 116 -4.88 4.47 -12.44
N LYS A 117 -5.13 4.88 -11.20
CA LYS A 117 -6.25 5.79 -10.87
C LYS A 117 -6.06 7.14 -11.58
N LEU A 118 -7.10 7.55 -12.29
CA LEU A 118 -7.21 8.89 -12.87
C LEU A 118 -7.93 9.83 -11.90
N SER A 119 -7.52 11.08 -11.90
CA SER A 119 -8.16 12.16 -11.14
C SER A 119 -9.49 12.59 -11.77
N PRO A 120 -10.35 13.27 -10.98
CA PRO A 120 -11.52 14.02 -11.46
C PRO A 120 -11.28 14.80 -12.75
N TYR A 121 -10.22 15.60 -12.78
CA TYR A 121 -9.91 16.45 -13.91
C TYR A 121 -9.53 15.66 -15.17
N GLU A 122 -8.70 14.63 -15.02
CA GLU A 122 -8.21 13.83 -16.16
C GLU A 122 -9.35 13.06 -16.84
N ILE A 123 -10.25 12.43 -16.06
CA ILE A 123 -11.43 11.73 -16.64
C ILE A 123 -12.36 12.71 -17.33
N ARG A 124 -12.59 13.90 -16.75
CA ARG A 124 -13.45 14.92 -17.36
C ARG A 124 -12.87 15.38 -18.70
N ALA A 125 -11.56 15.63 -18.76
CA ALA A 125 -10.88 16.02 -19.99
C ALA A 125 -11.03 14.95 -21.08
N ILE A 126 -10.85 13.67 -20.73
CA ILE A 126 -11.10 12.55 -21.66
C ILE A 126 -12.57 12.52 -22.08
N GLY A 127 -13.49 12.58 -21.11
CA GLY A 127 -14.94 12.47 -21.31
C GLY A 127 -15.55 13.53 -22.23
N GLN A 128 -14.90 14.68 -22.35
CA GLN A 128 -15.30 15.79 -23.21
C GLN A 128 -14.77 15.67 -24.65
N HIS A 129 -13.92 14.68 -24.94
CA HIS A 129 -13.32 14.52 -26.26
C HIS A 129 -14.41 14.21 -27.33
N PRO A 130 -14.45 14.96 -28.47
CA PRO A 130 -15.54 14.85 -29.45
C PRO A 130 -15.79 13.43 -30.00
N PHE A 131 -14.71 12.68 -30.20
CA PHE A 131 -14.75 11.30 -30.71
C PHE A 131 -15.31 10.25 -29.74
N LEU A 132 -15.49 10.54 -28.44
CA LEU A 132 -16.07 9.57 -27.50
C LEU A 132 -17.53 9.21 -27.78
N LYS A 133 -18.20 9.94 -28.67
CA LYS A 133 -19.53 9.57 -29.18
C LYS A 133 -19.48 8.38 -30.14
N SER A 134 -18.29 7.99 -30.62
CA SER A 134 -18.09 6.83 -31.50
C SER A 134 -18.49 5.52 -30.82
N ILE A 135 -19.05 4.60 -31.61
CA ILE A 135 -19.47 3.25 -31.18
C ILE A 135 -18.28 2.44 -30.64
N THR A 136 -17.07 2.66 -31.13
CA THR A 136 -15.88 1.90 -30.73
C THR A 136 -15.22 2.46 -29.46
N LEU A 137 -15.21 3.79 -29.31
CA LEU A 137 -14.53 4.47 -28.20
C LEU A 137 -15.37 4.52 -26.93
N ARG A 138 -16.70 4.63 -27.06
CA ARG A 138 -17.58 4.71 -25.89
C ARG A 138 -17.49 3.48 -24.98
N PRO A 139 -17.48 2.22 -25.47
CA PRO A 139 -17.26 1.05 -24.63
C PRO A 139 -15.90 1.07 -23.94
N LEU A 140 -14.84 1.43 -24.67
CA LEU A 140 -13.48 1.50 -24.11
C LEU A 140 -13.38 2.51 -22.97
N PHE A 141 -13.96 3.70 -23.14
CA PHE A 141 -14.05 4.71 -22.09
C PHE A 141 -14.93 4.25 -20.91
N SER A 142 -16.02 3.54 -21.19
CA SER A 142 -16.91 2.98 -20.15
C SER A 142 -16.17 1.97 -19.26
N ASP A 143 -15.36 1.11 -19.87
CA ASP A 143 -14.55 0.14 -19.15
C ASP A 143 -13.43 0.84 -18.35
N LEU A 144 -12.76 1.84 -18.94
CA LEU A 144 -11.77 2.67 -18.24
C LEU A 144 -12.39 3.35 -17.00
N LEU A 145 -13.59 3.92 -17.15
CA LEU A 145 -14.31 4.60 -16.09
C LEU A 145 -14.73 3.62 -14.98
N SER A 146 -15.21 2.45 -15.35
CA SER A 146 -15.59 1.39 -14.40
C SER A 146 -14.38 0.90 -13.58
N GLN A 147 -13.19 0.83 -14.19
CA GLN A 147 -11.95 0.47 -13.49
C GLN A 147 -11.51 1.52 -12.46
N GLN A 148 -12.11 2.71 -12.43
CA GLN A 148 -11.79 3.74 -11.43
C GLN A 148 -12.40 3.46 -10.05
N GLY A 149 -13.42 2.59 -9.95
CA GLY A 149 -14.00 2.11 -8.68
C GLY A 149 -14.85 3.12 -7.88
N SER A 150 -15.09 4.30 -8.43
CA SER A 150 -16.11 5.23 -7.94
C SER A 150 -16.54 6.11 -9.11
N LEU A 151 -17.87 6.20 -9.28
CA LEU A 151 -18.58 7.02 -10.24
C LEU A 151 -19.24 8.26 -9.64
N LYS A 152 -19.22 8.40 -8.31
CA LYS A 152 -19.88 9.50 -7.59
C LYS A 152 -19.39 10.87 -8.03
N GLU A 153 -18.10 10.95 -8.29
CA GLU A 153 -17.41 12.16 -8.78
C GLU A 153 -17.85 12.59 -10.18
N TRP A 154 -18.67 11.78 -10.88
CA TRP A 154 -19.05 12.00 -12.28
C TRP A 154 -20.54 12.23 -12.52
N LYS A 155 -21.34 12.25 -11.44
CA LYS A 155 -22.80 12.31 -11.51
C LYS A 155 -23.31 13.58 -12.20
N GLU A 156 -22.53 14.66 -12.20
CA GLU A 156 -22.89 15.94 -12.81
C GLU A 156 -22.42 16.03 -14.27
N GLU A 157 -21.40 15.25 -14.64
CA GLU A 157 -20.72 15.33 -15.93
C GLU A 157 -21.28 14.38 -16.99
N PHE A 158 -21.84 13.24 -16.57
CA PHE A 158 -22.37 12.25 -17.49
C PHE A 158 -23.83 11.94 -17.26
N ASP A 159 -24.48 11.48 -18.33
CA ASP A 159 -25.87 11.03 -18.30
C ASP A 159 -26.10 9.98 -17.18
N PRO A 160 -27.12 10.16 -16.32
CA PRO A 160 -27.39 9.23 -15.22
C PRO A 160 -27.67 7.80 -15.68
N ALA A 161 -28.28 7.59 -16.86
CA ALA A 161 -28.53 6.24 -17.36
C ALA A 161 -27.23 5.56 -17.82
N PHE A 162 -26.31 6.31 -18.43
CA PHE A 162 -24.97 5.85 -18.72
C PHE A 162 -24.23 5.42 -17.45
N LEU A 163 -24.14 6.26 -16.42
CA LEU A 163 -23.46 5.91 -15.16
C LEU A 163 -24.11 4.71 -14.47
N LYS A 164 -25.45 4.65 -14.48
CA LYS A 164 -26.19 3.51 -13.91
C LYS A 164 -25.81 2.19 -14.57
N SER A 165 -25.53 2.18 -15.86
CA SER A 165 -25.09 0.98 -16.58
C SER A 165 -23.71 0.46 -16.15
N LEU A 166 -22.86 1.34 -15.60
CA LEU A 166 -21.50 1.03 -15.18
C LEU A 166 -21.39 0.60 -13.70
N LEU A 167 -22.40 0.91 -12.89
CA LEU A 167 -22.41 0.65 -11.44
C LEU A 167 -21.97 -0.77 -11.06
N PRO A 168 -22.44 -1.85 -11.72
CA PRO A 168 -22.04 -3.20 -11.32
C PRO A 168 -20.51 -3.42 -11.39
N GLN A 169 -19.84 -2.82 -12.38
CA GLN A 169 -18.40 -2.95 -12.58
C GLN A 169 -17.60 -1.93 -11.77
N ALA A 170 -18.16 -0.75 -11.57
CA ALA A 170 -17.54 0.34 -10.83
C ALA A 170 -17.70 0.22 -9.30
N GLY A 171 -18.55 -0.68 -8.83
CA GLY A 171 -18.75 -0.94 -7.41
C GLY A 171 -19.66 0.09 -6.70
N PRO A 172 -19.70 0.05 -5.36
CA PRO A 172 -20.45 0.99 -4.52
C PRO A 172 -19.95 2.43 -4.68
N GLN A 173 -20.86 3.40 -4.62
CA GLN A 173 -20.61 4.84 -4.78
C GLN A 173 -20.58 5.59 -3.46
N GLU A 174 -21.07 4.97 -2.39
CA GLU A 174 -21.02 5.52 -1.05
C GLU A 174 -19.64 5.34 -0.41
N ASP A 175 -19.13 6.44 0.12
CA ASP A 175 -17.92 6.45 0.94
C ASP A 175 -18.34 6.37 2.39
N ILE A 176 -17.94 5.31 3.08
CA ILE A 176 -18.03 5.28 4.53
C ILE A 176 -16.71 5.71 5.13
N ALA A 177 -16.80 6.52 6.19
CA ALA A 177 -15.66 7.03 6.94
C ALA A 177 -15.01 5.91 7.79
N ILE A 178 -14.39 4.94 7.12
CA ILE A 178 -13.45 3.99 7.70
C ILE A 178 -12.07 4.44 7.26
N PHE A 179 -11.30 4.97 8.19
CA PHE A 179 -9.93 5.38 7.95
C PHE A 179 -8.97 4.26 8.37
N PRO A 180 -7.78 4.19 7.77
CA PRO A 180 -6.69 3.42 8.37
C PRO A 180 -6.46 3.97 9.78
N ILE A 181 -6.15 3.07 10.72
CA ILE A 181 -5.65 3.40 12.06
C ILE A 181 -6.68 4.00 13.04
N HIS A 182 -7.93 4.17 12.63
CA HIS A 182 -8.94 4.73 13.52
C HIS A 182 -10.02 3.72 13.85
N ALA A 183 -10.50 3.75 15.11
CA ALA A 183 -11.72 3.10 15.50
C ALA A 183 -12.84 3.51 14.53
N SER A 184 -13.51 2.52 13.95
CA SER A 184 -14.63 2.79 13.05
C SER A 184 -15.94 2.54 13.76
N LYS A 185 -16.87 3.49 13.64
CA LYS A 185 -18.26 3.29 14.06
C LYS A 185 -19.03 2.41 13.08
N TRP A 186 -18.45 2.05 11.93
CA TRP A 186 -19.04 1.25 10.86
C TRP A 186 -18.65 -0.23 10.99
N SER A 187 -19.38 -0.97 11.81
CA SER A 187 -19.27 -2.44 11.83
C SER A 187 -19.92 -3.06 10.58
N PHE A 188 -19.59 -4.32 10.27
CA PHE A 188 -20.24 -5.05 9.17
C PHE A 188 -21.76 -5.04 9.28
N LYS A 189 -22.32 -5.20 10.48
CA LYS A 189 -23.77 -5.10 10.72
C LYS A 189 -24.36 -3.76 10.23
N LYS A 190 -23.62 -2.65 10.34
CA LYS A 190 -24.08 -1.32 9.93
C LYS A 190 -23.90 -1.07 8.45
N TRP A 191 -22.69 -1.29 7.92
CA TRP A 191 -22.45 -1.01 6.50
C TRP A 191 -23.02 -2.09 5.58
N GLY A 192 -23.11 -3.35 6.04
CA GLY A 192 -23.78 -4.45 5.33
C GLY A 192 -25.29 -4.25 5.21
N ALA A 193 -25.91 -3.44 6.08
CA ALA A 193 -27.31 -3.04 5.92
C ALA A 193 -27.52 -2.08 4.74
N LEU A 194 -26.46 -1.45 4.23
CA LEU A 194 -26.53 -0.60 3.05
C LEU A 194 -26.38 -1.47 1.80
N ALA A 195 -27.50 -1.68 1.10
CA ALA A 195 -27.56 -2.58 -0.06
C ALA A 195 -26.54 -2.26 -1.15
N GLU A 196 -26.09 -1.01 -1.25
CA GLU A 196 -25.13 -0.58 -2.26
C GLU A 196 -23.77 -1.27 -2.14
N PHE A 197 -23.33 -1.64 -0.93
CA PHE A 197 -22.08 -2.42 -0.75
C PHE A 197 -22.17 -3.88 -1.21
N SER A 198 -23.32 -4.30 -1.76
CA SER A 198 -23.45 -5.57 -2.48
C SER A 198 -23.42 -5.42 -4.01
N HIS A 199 -23.41 -4.18 -4.53
CA HIS A 199 -23.46 -3.91 -5.97
C HIS A 199 -22.07 -4.10 -6.60
N TYR A 200 -21.75 -5.36 -6.90
CA TYR A 200 -20.52 -5.75 -7.54
C TYR A 200 -20.75 -6.78 -8.65
N ALA A 201 -19.91 -6.76 -9.68
CA ALA A 201 -19.93 -7.70 -10.79
C ALA A 201 -19.28 -9.03 -10.39
N PHE A 202 -20.10 -9.96 -9.90
CA PHE A 202 -19.69 -11.34 -9.66
C PHE A 202 -19.84 -12.22 -10.91
N LYS A 203 -18.86 -13.09 -11.14
CA LYS A 203 -18.93 -14.20 -12.10
C LYS A 203 -18.65 -15.50 -11.34
N GLY A 204 -19.71 -16.16 -10.88
CA GLY A 204 -19.59 -17.30 -9.97
C GLY A 204 -19.01 -16.87 -8.61
N ASP A 205 -17.84 -17.41 -8.27
CA ASP A 205 -17.10 -17.08 -7.04
C ASP A 205 -15.98 -16.06 -7.25
N GLU A 206 -15.96 -15.41 -8.42
CA GLU A 206 -14.98 -14.37 -8.74
C GLU A 206 -15.64 -12.99 -8.75
N LEU A 207 -14.92 -12.00 -8.23
CA LEU A 207 -15.30 -10.60 -8.26
C LEU A 207 -14.41 -9.86 -9.27
N HIS A 208 -15.02 -9.19 -10.24
CA HIS A 208 -14.29 -8.27 -11.13
C HIS A 208 -14.43 -6.84 -10.61
N TYR A 209 -13.32 -6.25 -10.16
CA TYR A 209 -13.31 -4.89 -9.62
C TYR A 209 -11.96 -4.22 -9.86
N ARG A 210 -11.96 -2.94 -10.28
CA ARG A 210 -10.74 -2.15 -10.55
C ARG A 210 -9.73 -2.85 -11.48
N GLY A 211 -10.24 -3.58 -12.48
CA GLY A 211 -9.41 -4.32 -13.44
C GLY A 211 -8.72 -5.58 -12.88
N LEU A 212 -9.12 -6.05 -11.69
CA LEU A 212 -8.66 -7.30 -11.09
C LEU A 212 -9.79 -8.32 -11.00
N THR A 213 -9.41 -9.60 -11.02
CA THR A 213 -10.30 -10.73 -10.73
C THR A 213 -9.96 -11.30 -9.37
N LEU A 214 -10.72 -10.87 -8.36
CA LEU A 214 -10.51 -11.19 -6.96
C LEU A 214 -11.30 -12.44 -6.56
N ARG A 215 -10.76 -13.20 -5.61
CA ARG A 215 -11.38 -14.37 -5.00
C ARG A 215 -11.30 -14.28 -3.49
N ALA A 216 -12.21 -14.97 -2.80
CA ALA A 216 -12.13 -15.11 -1.35
C ALA A 216 -10.80 -15.79 -0.95
N GLY A 217 -10.12 -15.21 0.03
CA GLY A 217 -8.79 -15.60 0.49
C GLY A 217 -7.62 -14.99 -0.27
N ASP A 218 -7.85 -14.14 -1.28
CA ASP A 218 -6.77 -13.34 -1.86
C ASP A 218 -6.17 -12.42 -0.80
N PHE A 219 -4.85 -12.34 -0.75
CA PHE A 219 -4.09 -11.50 0.16
C PHE A 219 -3.95 -10.10 -0.42
N LEU A 220 -4.17 -9.10 0.42
CA LEU A 220 -4.00 -7.68 0.11
C LEU A 220 -2.82 -7.17 0.94
N VAL A 221 -1.71 -6.87 0.26
CA VAL A 221 -0.51 -6.33 0.89
C VAL A 221 -0.42 -4.86 0.52
N ALA A 222 -0.60 -3.98 1.49
CA ALA A 222 -0.92 -2.57 1.24
C ALA A 222 0.05 -1.60 1.92
N ASN A 223 0.22 -0.45 1.30
CA ASN A 223 0.66 0.74 2.00
C ASN A 223 -0.56 1.55 2.41
N LEU A 224 -0.66 1.88 3.70
CA LEU A 224 -1.72 2.74 4.21
C LEU A 224 -1.37 4.21 3.97
N THR A 225 -2.41 5.03 3.73
CA THR A 225 -2.27 6.48 3.46
C THR A 225 -1.70 7.27 4.63
N HIS A 226 -1.76 6.74 5.84
CA HIS A 226 -1.15 7.37 6.99
C HIS A 226 0.37 7.39 6.85
N LYS A 227 0.94 8.58 7.02
CA LYS A 227 2.35 8.86 6.73
C LYS A 227 3.30 8.23 7.75
N GLY A 228 2.83 7.99 8.97
CA GLY A 228 3.59 7.35 10.04
C GLY A 228 3.68 5.84 9.94
N ASP A 229 2.83 5.20 9.14
CA ASP A 229 2.70 3.75 9.13
C ASP A 229 3.91 3.03 8.56
N GLY A 230 4.11 1.80 9.02
CA GLY A 230 5.18 0.94 8.52
C GLY A 230 6.54 1.21 9.13
N VAL A 231 6.67 2.20 10.01
CA VAL A 231 7.92 2.48 10.75
C VAL A 231 8.41 1.27 11.56
N TYR A 232 7.50 0.42 12.03
CA TYR A 232 7.85 -0.83 12.72
C TYR A 232 8.10 -1.99 11.75
N THR A 233 7.29 -2.13 10.71
CA THR A 233 7.43 -3.24 9.73
C THR A 233 8.70 -3.10 8.90
N MET A 234 9.19 -1.89 8.70
CA MET A 234 10.40 -1.64 7.93
C MET A 234 11.69 -2.05 8.65
N LEU A 235 11.64 -2.26 9.97
CA LEU A 235 12.81 -2.63 10.80
C LEU A 235 13.24 -4.07 10.59
N PHE A 236 12.35 -4.91 10.05
CA PHE A 236 12.63 -6.31 9.77
C PHE A 236 13.55 -6.49 8.57
N ASP A 237 14.33 -7.57 8.58
CA ASP A 237 15.05 -8.12 7.45
C ASP A 237 14.45 -9.50 7.08
N PRO A 238 14.01 -9.74 5.83
CA PRO A 238 14.01 -8.84 4.68
C PRO A 238 13.17 -7.58 4.90
N ARG A 239 13.68 -6.46 4.37
CA ARG A 239 13.04 -5.15 4.49
C ARG A 239 11.65 -5.14 3.87
N CYS A 240 10.68 -4.58 4.61
CA CYS A 240 9.30 -4.52 4.18
C CYS A 240 8.94 -3.13 3.63
N SER A 241 8.46 -3.07 2.38
CA SER A 241 7.93 -1.84 1.76
C SER A 241 6.41 -1.70 1.80
N PHE A 242 5.76 -2.62 2.51
CA PHE A 242 4.34 -2.57 2.80
C PHE A 242 4.13 -2.37 4.31
N SER A 243 3.12 -1.60 4.66
CA SER A 243 2.82 -1.30 6.08
C SER A 243 1.72 -2.19 6.65
N HIS A 244 0.94 -2.85 5.78
CA HIS A 244 -0.28 -3.52 6.24
C HIS A 244 -0.65 -4.75 5.42
N PHE A 245 -1.48 -5.59 6.03
CA PHE A 245 -2.02 -6.81 5.44
C PHE A 245 -3.52 -6.92 5.72
N ALA A 246 -4.25 -7.40 4.72
CA ALA A 246 -5.62 -7.87 4.84
C ALA A 246 -5.84 -9.07 3.91
N TYR A 247 -6.98 -9.74 4.02
CA TYR A 247 -7.40 -10.73 3.02
C TYR A 247 -8.85 -10.51 2.58
N VAL A 248 -9.17 -10.92 1.35
CA VAL A 248 -10.49 -10.75 0.74
C VAL A 248 -11.46 -11.78 1.32
N ALA A 249 -12.64 -11.33 1.73
CA ALA A 249 -13.78 -12.18 2.03
C ALA A 249 -15.04 -11.67 1.33
N PHE A 250 -15.93 -12.57 0.93
CA PHE A 250 -17.25 -12.24 0.42
C PHE A 250 -18.28 -12.61 1.49
N LEU A 251 -18.58 -11.65 2.36
CA LEU A 251 -19.48 -11.87 3.49
C LEU A 251 -20.92 -11.93 3.01
N GLU A 252 -21.76 -12.75 3.64
CA GLU A 252 -23.16 -12.88 3.25
C GLU A 252 -24.11 -12.34 4.33
N GLN A 253 -25.06 -11.51 3.88
CA GLN A 253 -26.17 -10.99 4.68
C GLN A 253 -27.41 -10.89 3.78
N ASP A 254 -28.56 -11.38 4.26
CA ASP A 254 -29.85 -11.33 3.55
C ASP A 254 -29.80 -11.84 2.09
N GLY A 255 -29.03 -12.91 1.85
CA GLY A 255 -28.87 -13.55 0.54
C GLY A 255 -27.98 -12.78 -0.45
N LYS A 256 -27.31 -11.71 -0.02
CA LYS A 256 -26.40 -10.90 -0.84
C LYS A 256 -24.95 -11.04 -0.38
N LYS A 257 -24.02 -10.96 -1.33
CA LYS A 257 -22.57 -10.96 -1.09
C LYS A 257 -22.03 -9.54 -0.92
N TYR A 258 -21.21 -9.34 0.09
CA TYR A 258 -20.57 -8.08 0.47
C TYR A 258 -19.05 -8.27 0.49
N PRO A 259 -18.35 -7.90 -0.60
CA PRO A 259 -16.90 -7.92 -0.63
C PRO A 259 -16.28 -7.05 0.45
N ALA A 260 -15.38 -7.63 1.23
CA ALA A 260 -14.67 -6.97 2.30
C ALA A 260 -13.18 -7.34 2.30
N ALA A 261 -12.36 -6.40 2.75
CA ALA A 261 -11.04 -6.68 3.28
C ALA A 261 -11.17 -7.00 4.77
N ILE A 262 -10.71 -8.17 5.18
CA ILE A 262 -10.63 -8.58 6.58
C ILE A 262 -9.24 -8.22 7.08
N GLU A 263 -9.22 -7.33 8.05
CA GLU A 263 -8.00 -6.81 8.67
C GLU A 263 -8.14 -6.80 10.19
N ILE A 264 -7.03 -6.57 10.87
CA ILE A 264 -7.03 -6.17 12.27
C ILE A 264 -6.33 -4.82 12.43
N TYR A 265 -6.87 -4.02 13.33
CA TYR A 265 -6.23 -2.79 13.82
C TYR A 265 -6.35 -2.72 15.36
N GLU A 266 -5.96 -1.60 15.98
CA GLU A 266 -5.95 -1.36 17.46
C GLU A 266 -7.17 -1.94 18.19
N PHE A 267 -8.37 -1.81 17.61
CA PHE A 267 -9.65 -2.20 18.21
C PHE A 267 -10.13 -3.63 17.85
N GLY A 268 -9.30 -4.43 17.20
CA GLY A 268 -9.60 -5.81 16.86
C GLY A 268 -9.88 -6.07 15.37
N VAL A 269 -10.26 -7.32 15.06
CA VAL A 269 -10.56 -7.76 13.69
C VAL A 269 -11.82 -7.06 13.19
N ARG A 270 -11.78 -6.56 11.95
CA ARG A 270 -12.91 -5.89 11.32
C ARG A 270 -13.02 -6.21 9.83
N ALA A 271 -14.22 -6.05 9.31
CA ALA A 271 -14.48 -6.06 7.88
C ALA A 271 -14.61 -4.62 7.36
N VAL A 272 -13.73 -4.25 6.44
CA VAL A 272 -13.78 -2.98 5.70
C VAL A 272 -14.35 -3.27 4.32
N PRO A 273 -15.34 -2.50 3.80
CA PRO A 273 -15.80 -2.71 2.43
C PRO A 273 -14.64 -2.63 1.45
N LEU A 274 -14.65 -3.52 0.46
CA LEU A 274 -13.54 -3.60 -0.47
C LEU A 274 -13.34 -2.29 -1.25
N SER A 275 -14.42 -1.57 -1.60
CA SER A 275 -14.31 -0.26 -2.25
C SER A 275 -13.56 0.75 -1.39
N THR A 276 -13.83 0.77 -0.08
CA THR A 276 -13.17 1.66 0.88
C THR A 276 -11.69 1.29 1.06
N PHE A 277 -11.37 0.01 1.26
CA PHE A 277 -9.99 -0.44 1.47
C PHE A 277 -9.10 -0.17 0.26
N LEU A 278 -9.63 -0.32 -0.96
CA LEU A 278 -8.89 -0.08 -2.21
C LEU A 278 -8.91 1.41 -2.65
N SER A 279 -9.54 2.30 -1.88
CA SER A 279 -9.69 3.72 -2.21
C SER A 279 -8.39 4.51 -2.02
N PRO A 280 -8.23 5.65 -2.71
CA PRO A 280 -7.06 6.54 -2.54
C PRO A 280 -6.95 7.15 -1.14
N TYR A 281 -8.02 7.12 -0.33
CA TYR A 281 -8.00 7.62 1.04
C TYR A 281 -7.52 6.56 2.05
N PHE A 282 -7.53 5.29 1.67
CA PHE A 282 -7.11 4.19 2.53
C PHE A 282 -5.72 3.67 2.17
N SER A 283 -5.44 3.51 0.87
CA SER A 283 -4.18 2.93 0.39
C SER A 283 -3.64 3.66 -0.85
N PRO A 284 -2.45 4.29 -0.83
CA PRO A 284 -1.76 4.77 -2.03
C PRO A 284 -1.48 3.67 -3.05
N TYR A 285 -1.09 2.49 -2.57
CA TYR A 285 -0.65 1.38 -3.40
C TYR A 285 -0.82 0.06 -2.67
N LEU A 286 -1.32 -0.96 -3.36
CA LEU A 286 -1.37 -2.32 -2.84
C LEU A 286 -1.15 -3.36 -3.94
N GLU A 287 -0.71 -4.53 -3.51
CA GLU A 287 -0.55 -5.71 -4.34
C GLU A 287 -1.47 -6.83 -3.87
N VAL A 288 -1.97 -7.60 -4.84
CA VAL A 288 -2.88 -8.72 -4.59
C VAL A 288 -2.16 -10.02 -4.90
N TYR A 289 -2.23 -10.96 -3.94
CA TYR A 289 -1.62 -12.27 -4.04
C TYR A 289 -2.64 -13.37 -3.79
N ARG A 290 -2.40 -14.55 -4.36
CA ARG A 290 -3.27 -15.71 -4.20
C ARG A 290 -2.45 -16.94 -3.90
N LEU A 291 -2.91 -17.79 -2.98
CA LEU A 291 -2.30 -19.11 -2.78
C LEU A 291 -2.38 -19.94 -4.06
N LYS A 292 -1.27 -20.55 -4.48
CA LYS A 292 -1.19 -21.42 -5.66
C LYS A 292 -2.03 -22.69 -5.51
N SER A 293 -2.20 -23.17 -4.27
CA SER A 293 -2.98 -24.36 -3.95
C SER A 293 -3.80 -24.13 -2.69
N VAL A 294 -5.09 -24.47 -2.76
CA VAL A 294 -6.05 -24.38 -1.67
C VAL A 294 -6.96 -25.63 -1.67
N PRO A 295 -7.53 -26.02 -0.52
CA PRO A 295 -8.47 -27.14 -0.43
C PRO A 295 -9.73 -26.95 -1.30
N LYS A 296 -10.46 -28.05 -1.54
CA LYS A 296 -11.82 -27.98 -2.09
C LYS A 296 -12.72 -27.16 -1.14
N ASN A 297 -13.67 -26.42 -1.70
CA ASN A 297 -14.59 -25.53 -0.97
C ASN A 297 -13.89 -24.38 -0.21
N TRP A 298 -12.66 -24.02 -0.61
CA TRP A 298 -11.87 -22.93 -0.03
C TRP A 298 -12.68 -21.65 0.22
N ALA A 299 -13.38 -21.16 -0.81
CA ALA A 299 -14.12 -19.89 -0.74
C ALA A 299 -15.19 -19.89 0.37
N ALA A 300 -15.96 -20.97 0.48
CA ALA A 300 -16.96 -21.12 1.53
C ALA A 300 -16.31 -21.18 2.93
N ALA A 301 -15.22 -21.96 3.06
CA ALA A 301 -14.52 -22.12 4.33
C ALA A 301 -13.90 -20.79 4.81
N ILE A 302 -13.17 -20.08 3.95
CA ILE A 302 -12.49 -18.83 4.33
C ILE A 302 -13.49 -17.70 4.63
N ASN A 303 -14.61 -17.61 3.89
CA ASN A 303 -15.67 -16.65 4.18
C ASN A 303 -16.36 -16.93 5.52
N GLN A 304 -16.61 -18.20 5.83
CA GLN A 304 -17.17 -18.59 7.12
C GLN A 304 -16.21 -18.24 8.27
N LYS A 305 -14.90 -18.50 8.11
CA LYS A 305 -13.89 -18.13 9.11
C LYS A 305 -13.73 -16.63 9.27
N ALA A 306 -13.79 -15.86 8.18
CA ALA A 306 -13.84 -14.41 8.25
C ALA A 306 -15.04 -13.91 9.08
N LYS A 307 -16.22 -14.49 8.85
CA LYS A 307 -17.45 -14.13 9.58
C LYS A 307 -17.35 -14.43 11.07
N GLU A 308 -16.78 -15.58 11.44
CA GLU A 308 -16.52 -15.95 12.84
C GLU A 308 -15.54 -14.94 13.49
N MET A 309 -14.40 -14.67 12.82
CA MET A 309 -13.37 -13.77 13.37
C MET A 309 -13.86 -12.33 13.58
N ILE A 310 -14.71 -11.78 12.72
CA ILE A 310 -15.26 -10.42 12.93
C ILE A 310 -16.31 -10.37 14.05
N GLN A 311 -16.79 -11.51 14.53
CA GLN A 311 -17.76 -11.64 15.64
C GLN A 311 -17.07 -11.94 16.97
N GLU A 312 -15.90 -12.56 16.91
CA GLU A 312 -15.04 -12.84 18.06
C GLU A 312 -14.34 -11.57 18.57
N VAL A 313 -13.98 -11.59 19.86
CA VAL A 313 -13.20 -10.52 20.48
C VAL A 313 -11.72 -10.79 20.27
N HIS A 314 -11.11 -9.99 19.41
CA HIS A 314 -9.66 -9.97 19.20
C HIS A 314 -9.07 -8.63 19.63
N ALA A 315 -7.81 -8.65 20.07
CA ALA A 315 -7.03 -7.46 20.37
C ALA A 315 -5.75 -7.44 19.55
N TYR A 316 -5.17 -6.26 19.35
CA TYR A 316 -3.93 -6.13 18.60
C TYR A 316 -2.73 -6.71 19.37
N ASN A 317 -1.81 -7.38 18.66
CA ASN A 317 -0.62 -8.02 19.24
C ASN A 317 0.69 -7.32 18.83
N PHE A 318 1.38 -6.72 19.78
CA PHE A 318 2.71 -6.12 19.62
C PHE A 318 3.86 -7.05 20.04
N TYR A 319 3.60 -8.25 20.58
CA TYR A 319 4.65 -9.21 20.90
C TYR A 319 5.15 -10.00 19.68
N PHE A 320 4.43 -9.93 18.55
CA PHE A 320 4.70 -10.73 17.35
C PHE A 320 4.66 -12.26 17.60
N GLU A 321 3.93 -12.70 18.63
CA GLU A 321 3.68 -14.12 18.94
C GLU A 321 2.49 -14.66 18.11
N GLU A 322 2.59 -15.89 17.58
CA GLU A 322 1.55 -16.50 16.71
C GLU A 322 0.61 -17.49 17.41
N ASP A 323 0.83 -17.77 18.70
CA ASP A 323 0.23 -18.90 19.40
C ASP A 323 -1.14 -18.60 20.03
N ASN A 324 -1.54 -17.32 20.08
CA ASN A 324 -2.79 -16.91 20.71
C ASN A 324 -3.71 -16.19 19.72
N GLU A 325 -4.73 -16.89 19.23
CA GLU A 325 -5.69 -16.34 18.26
C GLU A 325 -6.52 -15.17 18.80
N LYS A 326 -6.54 -14.92 20.11
CA LYS A 326 -7.16 -13.72 20.70
C LYS A 326 -6.35 -12.45 20.40
N TYR A 327 -5.04 -12.58 20.22
CA TYR A 327 -4.14 -11.45 20.00
C TYR A 327 -3.50 -11.57 18.62
N LEU A 328 -3.89 -10.71 17.69
CA LEU A 328 -3.44 -10.75 16.30
C LEU A 328 -2.75 -9.43 15.91
N SER A 329 -1.68 -9.50 15.13
CA SER A 329 -1.20 -8.40 14.30
C SER A 329 -1.85 -8.44 12.90
N CYS A 330 -1.64 -7.39 12.09
CA CYS A 330 -2.13 -7.33 10.72
C CYS A 330 -1.73 -8.56 9.89
N THR A 331 -0.52 -9.11 10.05
CA THR A 331 -0.06 -10.29 9.31
C THR A 331 -0.60 -11.60 9.89
N THR A 332 -0.76 -11.70 11.21
CA THR A 332 -1.25 -12.93 11.84
C THR A 332 -2.76 -13.14 11.69
N VAL A 333 -3.53 -12.11 11.30
CA VAL A 333 -4.95 -12.30 10.92
C VAL A 333 -5.07 -13.26 9.74
N GLY A 334 -4.14 -13.16 8.77
CA GLY A 334 -4.03 -14.10 7.65
C GLY A 334 -3.63 -15.49 8.12
N THR A 335 -2.58 -15.59 8.95
CA THR A 335 -2.15 -16.86 9.56
C THR A 335 -3.27 -17.58 10.31
N CYS A 336 -4.04 -16.86 11.12
CA CYS A 336 -5.19 -17.37 11.84
C CYS A 336 -6.25 -17.92 10.86
N ALA A 337 -6.59 -17.16 9.83
CA ALA A 337 -7.55 -17.58 8.81
C ALA A 337 -7.10 -18.83 8.03
N LEU A 338 -5.81 -18.92 7.67
CA LEU A 338 -5.22 -20.10 7.03
C LEU A 338 -5.30 -21.33 7.95
N ARG A 339 -4.88 -21.18 9.20
CA ARG A 339 -4.89 -22.28 10.20
C ARG A 339 -6.30 -22.81 10.42
N ARG A 340 -7.28 -21.92 10.60
CA ARG A 340 -8.70 -22.26 10.81
C ARG A 340 -9.35 -22.93 9.59
N THR A 341 -8.77 -22.79 8.41
CA THR A 341 -9.22 -23.45 7.17
C THR A 341 -8.41 -24.70 6.81
N GLY A 342 -7.51 -25.14 7.70
CA GLY A 342 -6.67 -26.33 7.51
C GLY A 342 -5.51 -26.11 6.53
N VAL A 343 -5.20 -24.86 6.18
CA VAL A 343 -4.06 -24.50 5.34
C VAL A 343 -2.87 -24.13 6.22
N LEU A 344 -1.70 -24.65 5.90
CA LEU A 344 -0.48 -24.29 6.61
C LEU A 344 -0.23 -22.77 6.47
N PRO A 345 0.04 -22.04 7.56
CA PRO A 345 0.46 -20.65 7.51
C PRO A 345 1.71 -20.42 6.65
N LEU A 346 1.91 -19.18 6.21
CA LEU A 346 3.20 -18.80 5.60
C LEU A 346 4.29 -18.76 6.66
N LYS A 347 5.54 -18.96 6.24
CA LYS A 347 6.69 -18.90 7.14
C LYS A 347 7.06 -17.44 7.41
N ALA A 348 7.22 -17.09 8.67
CA ALA A 348 7.90 -15.86 9.06
C ALA A 348 9.38 -15.93 8.64
N ASN A 349 9.83 -15.01 7.80
CA ASN A 349 11.25 -14.82 7.51
C ASN A 349 11.76 -13.46 7.98
N GLY A 350 10.87 -12.53 8.35
CA GLY A 350 11.23 -11.26 8.98
C GLY A 350 11.98 -11.48 10.31
N ILE A 351 13.20 -10.96 10.39
CA ILE A 351 14.07 -11.02 11.57
C ILE A 351 14.56 -9.61 11.90
N LEU A 352 14.55 -9.26 13.18
CA LEU A 352 15.21 -8.07 13.71
C LEU A 352 16.62 -8.46 14.16
N GLN A 353 17.64 -7.88 13.55
CA GLN A 353 19.03 -8.28 13.77
C GLN A 353 19.94 -7.09 14.08
N GLY A 354 21.16 -7.39 14.54
CA GLY A 354 22.15 -6.39 14.90
C GLY A 354 21.63 -5.40 15.94
N ASN A 355 22.01 -4.14 15.77
CA ASN A 355 21.62 -3.07 16.69
C ASN A 355 20.13 -2.69 16.61
N ILE A 356 19.45 -2.94 15.48
CA ILE A 356 17.98 -2.85 15.42
C ILE A 356 17.37 -3.82 16.44
N GLY A 357 17.83 -5.08 16.42
CA GLY A 357 17.38 -6.11 17.36
C GLY A 357 17.62 -5.71 18.82
N GLU A 358 18.79 -5.16 19.13
CA GLU A 358 19.11 -4.68 20.48
C GLU A 358 18.21 -3.49 20.91
N ASN A 359 17.96 -2.54 20.02
CA ASN A 359 17.04 -1.43 20.28
C ASN A 359 15.61 -1.91 20.51
N VAL A 360 15.13 -2.87 19.71
CA VAL A 360 13.78 -3.42 19.85
C VAL A 360 13.65 -4.28 21.12
N LYS A 361 14.71 -5.00 21.54
CA LYS A 361 14.77 -5.66 22.85
C LYS A 361 14.64 -4.68 24.02
N LYS A 362 15.28 -3.49 23.93
CA LYS A 362 15.12 -2.45 24.97
C LYS A 362 13.67 -2.02 25.12
N LEU A 363 12.91 -1.97 24.02
CA LEU A 363 11.46 -1.71 24.03
C LEU A 363 10.63 -2.89 24.56
N GLY A 364 11.27 -3.97 25.02
CA GLY A 364 10.66 -5.12 25.68
C GLY A 364 10.21 -6.24 24.73
N VAL A 365 10.47 -6.13 23.42
CA VAL A 365 10.15 -7.18 22.45
C VAL A 365 11.19 -8.30 22.56
N GLN A 366 10.75 -9.49 22.93
CA GLN A 366 11.64 -10.67 23.09
C GLN A 366 11.72 -11.50 21.82
N ASN A 367 10.60 -11.65 21.10
CA ASN A 367 10.59 -12.37 19.84
C ASN A 367 11.06 -11.45 18.70
N LEU A 368 12.27 -11.71 18.22
CA LEU A 368 12.86 -10.95 17.12
C LEU A 368 12.51 -11.49 15.74
N LYS A 369 11.72 -12.56 15.66
CA LYS A 369 11.28 -13.15 14.40
C LYS A 369 9.77 -13.02 14.28
N ALA A 370 9.30 -12.41 13.19
CA ALA A 370 7.88 -12.17 12.96
C ALA A 370 7.50 -12.32 11.50
N LEU A 371 6.23 -12.63 11.26
CA LEU A 371 5.66 -12.55 9.93
C LEU A 371 5.43 -11.09 9.55
N SER A 372 6.06 -10.66 8.47
CA SER A 372 5.94 -9.33 7.87
C SER A 372 5.04 -9.36 6.62
N PRO A 373 4.49 -8.22 6.18
CA PRO A 373 3.78 -8.16 4.90
C PRO A 373 4.66 -8.61 3.71
N MET A 374 5.98 -8.41 3.77
CA MET A 374 6.92 -8.87 2.75
C MET A 374 6.97 -10.39 2.63
N ASP A 375 6.76 -11.14 3.71
CA ASP A 375 6.72 -12.61 3.67
C ASP A 375 5.56 -13.14 2.81
N TYR A 376 4.46 -12.39 2.69
CA TYR A 376 3.36 -12.71 1.79
C TYR A 376 3.67 -12.43 0.33
N VAL A 377 4.63 -11.55 0.04
CA VAL A 377 5.06 -11.17 -1.31
C VAL A 377 6.08 -12.16 -1.86
N ILE A 378 7.07 -12.54 -1.06
CA ILE A 378 8.20 -13.39 -1.49
C ILE A 378 7.96 -14.88 -1.28
N SER A 379 6.78 -15.31 -0.81
CA SER A 379 6.50 -16.73 -0.64
C SER A 379 6.30 -17.43 -1.98
N ASP A 380 7.04 -18.53 -2.20
CA ASP A 380 6.86 -19.46 -3.32
C ASP A 380 5.45 -20.09 -3.39
N ARG A 381 4.67 -20.05 -2.30
CA ARG A 381 3.31 -20.58 -2.21
C ARG A 381 2.25 -19.64 -2.78
N VAL A 382 2.60 -18.40 -3.07
CA VAL A 382 1.66 -17.42 -3.63
C VAL A 382 1.99 -17.08 -5.07
N GLN A 383 0.98 -16.63 -5.81
CA GLN A 383 1.11 -16.02 -7.12
C GLN A 383 0.60 -14.58 -7.07
N PHE A 384 1.26 -13.71 -7.82
CA PHE A 384 0.85 -12.32 -7.97
C PHE A 384 -0.37 -12.22 -8.90
N ILE A 385 -1.39 -11.48 -8.48
CA ILE A 385 -2.64 -11.28 -9.23
C ILE A 385 -2.66 -9.91 -9.91
N GLY A 386 -2.15 -8.88 -9.26
CA GLY A 386 -2.11 -7.52 -9.81
C GLY A 386 -1.91 -6.44 -8.75
N THR A 387 -1.93 -5.19 -9.19
CA THR A 387 -1.78 -4.00 -8.35
C THR A 387 -3.06 -3.17 -8.34
N ILE A 388 -3.35 -2.50 -7.23
CA ILE A 388 -4.18 -1.28 -7.24
C ILE A 388 -3.26 -0.09 -7.01
N ASP A 389 -3.17 0.78 -8.01
CA ASP A 389 -2.35 1.98 -7.98
C ASP A 389 -3.25 3.21 -7.93
N ASN A 390 -3.26 3.90 -6.78
CA ASN A 390 -4.06 5.09 -6.57
C ASN A 390 -3.34 6.39 -6.98
N ASN A 391 -2.28 6.28 -7.78
CA ASN A 391 -1.54 7.40 -8.37
C ASN A 391 -0.96 8.36 -7.31
N GLN A 392 -0.44 7.80 -6.22
CA GLN A 392 0.16 8.53 -5.09
C GLN A 392 1.67 8.30 -4.99
N PHE A 393 2.33 8.05 -6.14
CA PHE A 393 3.76 7.73 -6.24
C PHE A 393 4.67 8.64 -5.39
N SER A 394 4.54 9.97 -5.52
CA SER A 394 5.40 10.90 -4.76
C SER A 394 5.22 10.73 -3.24
N SER A 395 3.99 10.49 -2.77
CA SER A 395 3.75 10.25 -1.33
C SER A 395 4.46 9.00 -0.83
N GLU A 396 4.47 7.93 -1.64
CA GLU A 396 5.16 6.69 -1.33
C GLU A 396 6.68 6.88 -1.29
N VAL A 397 7.25 7.67 -2.22
CA VAL A 397 8.68 7.99 -2.23
C VAL A 397 9.08 8.78 -0.97
N HIS A 398 8.28 9.79 -0.59
CA HIS A 398 8.55 10.58 0.62
C HIS A 398 8.59 9.72 1.87
N LYS A 399 7.57 8.86 2.02
CA LYS A 399 7.45 7.94 3.14
C LYS A 399 8.63 6.99 3.18
N GLU A 400 8.93 6.33 2.06
CA GLU A 400 10.01 5.36 1.94
C GLU A 400 11.39 5.92 2.31
N LEU A 401 11.74 7.12 1.83
CA LEU A 401 13.05 7.72 2.13
C LEU A 401 13.19 8.12 3.60
N VAL A 402 12.15 8.69 4.20
CA VAL A 402 12.13 9.04 5.63
C VAL A 402 12.20 7.79 6.50
N LEU A 403 11.43 6.77 6.14
CA LEU A 403 11.45 5.47 6.79
C LEU A 403 12.88 4.89 6.75
N ARG A 404 13.53 4.79 5.58
CA ARG A 404 14.93 4.31 5.45
C ARG A 404 15.87 5.03 6.41
N ARG A 405 15.71 6.35 6.55
CA ARG A 405 16.52 7.14 7.46
C ARG A 405 16.27 6.81 8.93
N ILE A 406 15.02 6.61 9.33
CA ILE A 406 14.68 6.15 10.68
C ILE A 406 15.27 4.77 10.94
N ARG A 407 15.12 3.80 10.02
CA ARG A 407 15.75 2.47 10.16
C ARG A 407 17.26 2.60 10.31
N HIS A 408 17.91 3.46 9.53
CA HIS A 408 19.34 3.69 9.67
C HIS A 408 19.72 4.21 11.07
N LEU A 409 18.93 5.11 11.68
CA LEU A 409 19.16 5.50 13.07
C LEU A 409 19.09 4.30 14.04
N PHE A 410 18.12 3.40 13.86
CA PHE A 410 18.04 2.16 14.63
C PHE A 410 19.20 1.19 14.37
N GLU A 411 19.79 1.22 13.18
CA GLU A 411 20.96 0.40 12.82
C GLU A 411 22.25 0.92 13.44
N ILE A 412 22.49 2.23 13.39
CA ILE A 412 23.80 2.78 13.75
C ILE A 412 23.85 3.39 15.16
N LYS A 413 22.71 3.66 15.79
CA LYS A 413 22.64 4.29 17.10
C LYS A 413 21.84 3.49 18.11
N THR A 414 22.04 3.79 19.38
CA THR A 414 21.38 3.09 20.48
C THR A 414 20.27 3.96 21.09
N LEU A 415 19.08 3.40 21.30
CA LEU A 415 17.97 4.10 21.97
C LEU A 415 18.33 4.51 23.40
N ALA A 416 17.91 5.72 23.73
CA ALA A 416 18.20 6.46 24.95
C ALA A 416 16.88 6.92 25.60
N PHE A 417 16.32 6.10 26.50
CA PHE A 417 14.95 6.27 27.01
C PHE A 417 14.76 7.57 27.80
N GLU A 418 15.83 8.05 28.44
CA GLU A 418 15.83 9.33 29.15
C GLU A 418 15.66 10.54 28.21
N LYS A 419 15.94 10.37 26.91
CA LYS A 419 15.73 11.39 25.87
C LYS A 419 14.35 11.30 25.20
N PHE A 420 13.54 10.30 25.53
CA PHE A 420 12.18 10.19 24.98
C PHE A 420 11.31 11.34 25.52
N PRO A 421 10.31 11.80 24.74
CA PRO A 421 9.47 12.92 25.14
C PRO A 421 8.65 12.58 26.39
N PHE A 422 8.22 13.60 27.15
CA PHE A 422 7.43 13.41 28.37
C PHE A 422 6.16 12.57 28.14
N ARG A 423 5.55 12.66 26.95
CA ARG A 423 4.38 11.85 26.55
C ARG A 423 4.66 10.34 26.65
N TYR A 424 5.88 9.87 26.37
CA TYR A 424 6.24 8.46 26.53
C TYR A 424 6.07 8.01 28.00
N ARG A 425 6.51 8.83 28.96
CA ARG A 425 6.36 8.52 30.40
C ARG A 425 4.90 8.46 30.83
N ILE A 426 4.06 9.35 30.29
CA ILE A 426 2.60 9.32 30.53
C ILE A 426 2.00 8.04 29.96
N ASN A 427 2.28 7.72 28.70
CA ASN A 427 1.77 6.52 28.02
C ASN A 427 2.18 5.26 28.78
N ARG A 428 3.46 5.14 29.13
CA ARG A 428 4.01 4.03 29.90
C ARG A 428 3.30 3.85 31.24
N TRP A 429 3.13 4.94 31.99
CA TRP A 429 2.40 4.92 33.27
C TRP A 429 0.92 4.52 33.07
N GLY A 430 0.25 5.04 32.04
CA GLY A 430 -1.12 4.67 31.69
C GLY A 430 -1.26 3.17 31.43
N ILE A 431 -0.39 2.61 30.58
CA ILE A 431 -0.37 1.17 30.26
C ILE A 431 -0.09 0.33 31.52
N GLU A 432 0.84 0.74 32.39
CA GLU A 432 1.07 0.06 33.68
C GLU A 432 -0.20 0.05 34.56
N LYS A 433 -0.94 1.16 34.60
CA LYS A 433 -2.20 1.25 35.36
C LYS A 433 -3.31 0.38 34.77
N ILE A 434 -3.36 0.25 33.44
CA ILE A 434 -4.26 -0.65 32.72
C ILE A 434 -3.92 -2.11 33.04
N ASN A 435 -2.66 -2.50 32.89
CA ASN A 435 -2.19 -3.88 33.14
C ASN A 435 -2.41 -4.32 34.59
N ASN A 436 -2.26 -3.41 35.55
CA ASN A 436 -2.52 -3.67 36.96
C ASN A 436 -4.03 -3.64 37.34
N ARG A 437 -4.94 -3.47 36.37
CA ARG A 437 -6.41 -3.40 36.57
C ARG A 437 -6.83 -2.38 37.62
N SER A 438 -6.11 -1.26 37.71
CA SER A 438 -6.46 -0.19 38.63
C SER A 438 -7.72 0.56 38.17
N ILE A 439 -8.37 1.28 39.08
CA ILE A 439 -9.53 2.14 38.75
C ILE A 439 -9.12 3.20 37.72
N ILE A 440 -7.94 3.79 37.90
CA ILE A 440 -7.37 4.77 36.95
C ILE A 440 -7.12 4.12 35.58
N GLY A 441 -6.59 2.89 35.55
CA GLY A 441 -6.42 2.13 34.30
C GLY A 441 -7.75 1.87 33.59
N SER A 442 -8.81 1.59 34.34
CA SER A 442 -10.16 1.42 33.79
C SER A 442 -10.69 2.71 33.16
N LEU A 443 -10.39 3.86 33.77
CA LEU A 443 -10.72 5.18 33.21
C LEU A 443 -9.94 5.46 31.93
N PHE A 444 -8.64 5.15 31.88
CA PHE A 444 -7.84 5.27 30.67
C PHE A 444 -8.37 4.42 29.53
N MET A 445 -8.66 3.13 29.77
CA MET A 445 -9.28 2.28 28.77
C MET A 445 -10.59 2.87 28.25
N TRP A 446 -11.45 3.35 29.15
CA TRP A 446 -12.73 3.96 28.77
C TRP A 446 -12.55 5.22 27.92
N ALA A 447 -11.62 6.11 28.30
CA ALA A 447 -11.35 7.34 27.58
C ALA A 447 -10.83 7.08 26.16
N GLU A 448 -9.97 6.08 26.00
CA GLU A 448 -9.44 5.64 24.71
C GLU A 448 -10.39 4.70 23.95
N GLY A 449 -11.57 4.39 24.51
CA GLY A 449 -12.58 3.54 23.88
C GLY A 449 -12.29 2.04 23.91
N PHE A 450 -11.30 1.58 24.68
CA PHE A 450 -10.97 0.17 24.87
C PHE A 450 -11.82 -0.50 25.94
N ARG A 451 -12.00 -1.80 25.77
CA ARG A 451 -12.42 -2.74 26.84
C ARG A 451 -11.21 -3.55 27.26
N ALA A 452 -11.24 -4.11 28.47
CA ALA A 452 -10.15 -4.98 28.96
C ALA A 452 -9.81 -6.15 28.01
N GLU A 453 -10.79 -6.64 27.25
CA GLU A 453 -10.63 -7.75 26.32
C GLU A 453 -10.10 -7.33 24.94
N THR A 454 -10.26 -6.05 24.57
CA THR A 454 -9.87 -5.49 23.26
C THR A 454 -8.63 -4.60 23.37
N PHE A 455 -8.15 -4.31 24.58
CA PHE A 455 -6.94 -3.54 24.80
C PHE A 455 -5.75 -4.28 24.18
N PRO A 456 -4.92 -3.61 23.35
CA PRO A 456 -3.77 -4.23 22.74
C PRO A 456 -2.83 -4.87 23.77
N ARG A 457 -2.18 -5.97 23.38
CA ARG A 457 -1.20 -6.66 24.22
C ARG A 457 0.18 -6.47 23.63
N GLY A 458 1.15 -6.18 24.49
CA GLY A 458 2.51 -5.90 24.07
C GLY A 458 3.43 -5.54 25.23
N PRO A 459 4.73 -5.38 24.95
CA PRO A 459 5.65 -4.82 25.92
C PRO A 459 5.29 -3.36 26.19
N ILE A 460 5.28 -2.98 27.47
CA ILE A 460 4.83 -1.66 27.93
C ILE A 460 5.62 -0.54 27.23
N ASP A 461 6.94 -0.68 27.16
CA ASP A 461 7.81 0.35 26.58
C ASP A 461 7.62 0.48 25.07
N GLY A 462 7.48 -0.65 24.35
CA GLY A 462 7.14 -0.65 22.93
C GLY A 462 5.78 0.00 22.67
N MET A 463 4.73 -0.43 23.37
CA MET A 463 3.38 0.12 23.23
C MET A 463 3.33 1.62 23.54
N ALA A 464 4.05 2.09 24.57
CA ALA A 464 4.10 3.50 24.93
C ALA A 464 4.71 4.38 23.83
N MET A 465 5.51 3.78 22.94
CA MET A 465 6.24 4.45 21.88
C MET A 465 5.52 4.45 20.52
N VAL A 466 4.59 3.51 20.29
CA VAL A 466 3.89 3.30 19.00
C VAL A 466 3.41 4.60 18.36
N GLU A 467 2.45 5.25 19.01
CA GLU A 467 1.83 6.49 18.51
C GLU A 467 2.83 7.65 18.40
N ILE A 468 3.84 7.71 19.28
CA ILE A 468 4.80 8.81 19.31
C ILE A 468 5.69 8.74 18.08
N LEU A 469 6.27 7.57 17.81
CA LEU A 469 7.12 7.38 16.64
C LEU A 469 6.32 7.52 15.33
N GLU A 470 5.10 6.99 15.25
CA GLU A 470 4.25 7.16 14.07
C GLU A 470 3.90 8.63 13.83
N ALA A 471 3.54 9.39 14.87
CA ALA A 471 3.23 10.81 14.75
C ALA A 471 4.44 11.65 14.33
N GLU A 472 5.62 11.41 14.92
CA GLU A 472 6.85 12.13 14.54
C GLU A 472 7.31 11.72 13.13
N THR A 473 7.13 10.46 12.73
CA THR A 473 7.39 10.00 11.36
C THR A 473 6.47 10.71 10.37
N ALA A 474 5.18 10.83 10.67
CA ALA A 474 4.23 11.52 9.80
C ALA A 474 4.60 13.00 9.58
N LYS A 475 5.09 13.69 10.62
CA LYS A 475 5.61 15.06 10.51
C LYS A 475 6.85 15.14 9.64
N ALA A 476 7.81 14.23 9.85
CA ALA A 476 9.03 14.17 9.04
C ALA A 476 8.73 13.92 7.56
N VAL A 477 7.81 13.00 7.26
CA VAL A 477 7.32 12.75 5.89
C VAL A 477 6.70 13.99 5.28
N GLU A 478 5.89 14.75 6.03
CA GLU A 478 5.30 16.00 5.51
C GLU A 478 6.38 17.06 5.21
N HIS A 479 7.35 17.23 6.11
CA HIS A 479 8.45 18.17 5.91
C HIS A 479 9.36 17.79 4.74
N ALA A 480 9.59 16.49 4.52
CA ALA A 480 10.46 15.99 3.46
C ALA A 480 9.86 16.19 2.04
N ARG A 481 8.56 16.47 1.92
CA ARG A 481 7.89 16.62 0.60
C ARG A 481 8.50 17.71 -0.26
N SER A 482 8.80 18.88 0.31
CA SER A 482 9.37 20.00 -0.46
C SER A 482 10.81 19.75 -0.88
N ILE A 483 11.53 18.90 -0.13
CA ILE A 483 12.92 18.50 -0.40
C ILE A 483 12.98 17.46 -1.52
N ILE A 484 12.11 16.45 -1.46
CA ILE A 484 12.20 15.28 -2.34
C ILE A 484 11.51 15.52 -3.69
N ASN A 485 10.36 16.21 -3.73
CA ASN A 485 9.61 16.42 -4.98
C ASN A 485 10.45 16.96 -6.15
N PRO A 486 11.34 17.96 -5.97
CA PRO A 486 12.19 18.46 -7.06
C PRO A 486 13.20 17.45 -7.62
N LEU A 487 13.48 16.36 -6.87
CA LEU A 487 14.44 15.32 -7.26
C LEU A 487 13.78 14.16 -8.00
N ILE A 488 12.44 14.10 -8.02
CA ILE A 488 11.69 13.16 -8.84
C ILE A 488 11.66 13.71 -10.25
N ASP A 489 12.68 13.35 -11.04
CA ASP A 489 12.78 13.78 -12.42
C ASP A 489 11.78 12.99 -13.29
N PRO A 490 10.79 13.66 -13.89
CA PRO A 490 9.80 12.99 -14.75
C PRO A 490 10.44 12.34 -15.98
N ASP A 491 11.57 12.86 -16.44
CA ASP A 491 12.13 12.48 -17.71
C ASP A 491 13.02 11.23 -17.58
N PHE A 492 13.54 10.89 -16.40
CA PHE A 492 14.55 9.83 -16.25
C PHE A 492 14.02 8.58 -15.52
N PRO A 493 14.62 7.40 -15.75
CA PRO A 493 14.35 6.22 -14.94
C PRO A 493 14.56 6.53 -13.45
N PHE A 494 13.54 6.28 -12.65
CA PHE A 494 13.57 6.56 -11.22
C PHE A 494 14.31 5.44 -10.48
N SER A 495 15.14 5.79 -9.50
CA SER A 495 15.77 4.81 -8.61
C SER A 495 15.67 5.26 -7.17
N ILE A 496 15.02 4.44 -6.33
CA ILE A 496 14.88 4.77 -4.91
C ILE A 496 16.22 4.60 -4.19
N HIS A 497 17.05 3.65 -4.63
CA HIS A 497 18.40 3.46 -4.11
C HIS A 497 19.33 4.62 -4.47
N THR A 498 19.26 5.15 -5.68
CA THR A 498 20.07 6.33 -6.05
C THR A 498 19.75 7.52 -5.15
N LEU A 499 18.46 7.74 -4.83
CA LEU A 499 18.06 8.80 -3.89
C LEU A 499 18.52 8.50 -2.46
N GLU A 500 18.50 7.25 -2.04
CA GLU A 500 19.05 6.83 -0.75
C GLU A 500 20.56 7.11 -0.64
N GLU A 501 21.33 6.86 -1.70
CA GLU A 501 22.78 7.07 -1.72
C GLU A 501 23.20 8.54 -1.85
N ASN A 502 22.27 9.43 -2.23
CA ASN A 502 22.54 10.86 -2.36
C ASN A 502 22.74 11.51 -0.98
N LYS A 503 24.00 11.74 -0.61
CA LYS A 503 24.39 12.32 0.70
C LYS A 503 23.78 13.68 1.00
N ASP A 504 23.61 14.54 -0.01
CA ASP A 504 23.04 15.87 0.19
C ASP A 504 21.55 15.74 0.54
N LEU A 505 20.82 14.89 -0.20
CA LEU A 505 19.44 14.56 0.13
C LEU A 505 19.31 13.93 1.52
N GLN A 506 20.19 12.98 1.86
CA GLN A 506 20.17 12.36 3.20
C GLN A 506 20.40 13.39 4.31
N SER A 507 21.31 14.35 4.09
CA SER A 507 21.57 15.45 5.04
C SER A 507 20.34 16.36 5.20
N GLU A 508 19.62 16.65 4.13
CA GLU A 508 18.37 17.42 4.19
C GLU A 508 17.23 16.64 4.87
N ILE A 509 17.10 15.33 4.60
CA ILE A 509 16.12 14.48 5.29
C ILE A 509 16.45 14.37 6.78
N ASP A 510 17.72 14.29 7.17
CA ASP A 510 18.13 14.28 8.58
C ASP A 510 17.65 15.53 9.34
N GLN A 511 17.55 16.68 8.67
CA GLN A 511 17.00 17.92 9.25
C GLN A 511 15.48 17.85 9.49
N THR A 512 14.78 16.88 8.88
CA THR A 512 13.35 16.63 9.13
C THR A 512 13.10 15.72 10.33
N LEU A 513 14.15 15.07 10.85
CA LEU A 513 14.09 14.09 11.93
C LEU A 513 14.69 14.55 13.29
N PRO A 514 14.79 15.85 13.64
CA PRO A 514 15.56 16.27 14.81
C PRO A 514 15.00 15.69 16.11
N THR A 515 13.68 15.56 16.21
CA THR A 515 13.01 14.99 17.39
C THR A 515 13.32 13.50 17.53
N ILE A 516 13.22 12.72 16.46
CA ILE A 516 13.50 11.27 16.49
C ILE A 516 15.00 11.04 16.73
N ALA A 517 15.87 11.79 16.06
CA ALA A 517 17.32 11.65 16.19
C ALA A 517 17.83 11.92 17.62
N GLN A 518 17.16 12.79 18.37
CA GLN A 518 17.48 13.05 19.78
C GLN A 518 17.23 11.85 20.69
N TRP A 519 16.43 10.87 20.28
CA TRP A 519 16.13 9.68 21.10
C TRP A 519 17.25 8.64 21.14
N PHE A 520 18.36 8.91 20.45
CA PHE A 520 19.48 8.01 20.32
C PHE A 520 20.76 8.59 20.91
N TYR A 521 21.73 7.72 21.23
CA TYR A 521 23.12 8.08 21.52
C TYR A 521 23.98 8.11 20.27
#